data_AF-A0A0F7DC48-F1
#
_entry.id   AF-A0A0F7DC48-F1
#
_cell.length_a   1.000
_cell.length_b   1.000
_cell.length_c   1.000
_cell.angle_alpha   90.00
_cell.angle_beta   90.00
_cell.angle_gamma   90.00
#
_symmetry.space_group_name_H-M   'P 1'
#
loop_
_entity.id
_entity.type
_entity.pdbx_description
1 polymer ?
#
loop_
_entity_poly.entity_id
_entity_poly.type
_entity_poly.pdbx_seq_one_letter_code
_entity_poly.pdbx_strand_id
1 'polypeptide(L)'
;MSGVNLTREQSEKRTQSGSLFYWTGHPFVDAGLVAILLIAGKKKPEDLTVEDVEKAISFAAELYATKEWSTKYIHGMIFPNSGILMANPSMGKKRSPTSIAENLQSIFEELKSSDNDSPTCVLCGRRPAYSKKDIYLSVFPLLGTGGVPNFFHSANLRGADICAHCVFLAQFMPLISYRLSRVLVIHAYPYELMLELSKEALEDIKKSKLASQARGFRRPENFLFHLVGEVTRKMESSEFWENASVTLYYFICNNQNQILDLIHIPTPVLRFVAYANYIDPMGWKRIVAMGWRVLPDENDFDKFERERRNVVYSRLLNNESILSYFYNSKERKVNTNWNLLAFYCQEVLGLDEKILEFVKDVGDRIVETIGMLPDHKLDDEVRSLERAEKLYQFEAFFIRIEKLRQNLGIDKPLMTFDEFARILMAYGEDVSISWKTVKNLLLFRIYEKLHDRLMKSAELDKIEEFGADESEYSIYGGGNE
;
A
#
# COMPACT_ATOMS: atom_id res chain seq x y z
N MET A 1 -8.09 -32.66 35.66
CA MET A 1 -9.26 -32.93 34.78
C MET A 1 -10.16 -31.70 34.80
N SER A 2 -9.93 -30.74 33.88
CA SER A 2 -10.78 -29.53 33.74
C SER A 2 -10.39 -28.62 32.57
N GLY A 3 -9.28 -28.86 31.86
CA GLY A 3 -8.85 -28.03 30.72
C GLY A 3 -9.43 -28.42 29.35
N VAL A 4 -10.03 -29.61 29.22
CA VAL A 4 -10.51 -30.13 27.91
C VAL A 4 -11.98 -29.78 27.64
N ASN A 5 -12.78 -29.53 28.69
CA ASN A 5 -14.21 -29.25 28.53
C ASN A 5 -14.52 -27.79 28.17
N LEU A 6 -13.68 -26.83 28.60
CA LEU A 6 -13.87 -25.39 28.32
C LEU A 6 -13.66 -25.03 26.84
N THR A 7 -12.74 -25.71 26.14
CA THR A 7 -12.51 -25.52 24.70
C THR A 7 -13.59 -26.19 23.85
N ARG A 8 -14.12 -27.33 24.31
CA ARG A 8 -15.18 -28.06 23.61
C ARG A 8 -16.53 -27.34 23.71
N GLU A 9 -16.90 -26.87 24.90
CA GLU A 9 -18.13 -26.08 25.12
C GLU A 9 -18.12 -24.73 24.38
N GLN A 10 -16.95 -24.09 24.21
CA GLN A 10 -16.83 -22.89 23.37
C GLN A 10 -16.89 -23.18 21.86
N SER A 11 -16.41 -24.35 21.41
CA SER A 11 -16.58 -24.79 20.02
C SER A 11 -18.01 -25.23 19.71
N GLU A 12 -18.70 -25.84 20.67
CA GLU A 12 -20.08 -26.32 20.56
C GLU A 12 -21.09 -25.16 20.66
N LYS A 13 -20.80 -24.11 21.44
CA LYS A 13 -21.61 -22.88 21.45
C LYS A 13 -21.51 -22.06 20.17
N ARG A 14 -20.42 -22.16 19.41
CA ARG A 14 -20.29 -21.50 18.08
C ARG A 14 -21.10 -22.19 16.97
N THR A 15 -21.62 -23.39 17.22
CA THR A 15 -22.33 -24.20 16.21
C THR A 15 -23.86 -23.99 16.23
N GLN A 16 -24.41 -23.17 17.14
CA GLN A 16 -25.87 -23.07 17.35
C GLN A 16 -26.53 -21.71 17.04
N SER A 17 -25.85 -20.79 16.34
CA SER A 17 -26.53 -19.74 15.57
C SER A 17 -26.05 -19.83 14.11
N GLY A 18 -26.68 -20.70 13.33
CA GLY A 18 -26.16 -21.18 12.04
C GLY A 18 -26.22 -20.13 10.92
N SER A 19 -25.34 -19.13 10.97
CA SER A 19 -25.09 -18.25 9.84
C SER A 19 -24.63 -19.08 8.63
N LEU A 20 -25.23 -18.81 7.48
CA LEU A 20 -24.98 -19.53 6.23
C LEU A 20 -23.51 -19.39 5.79
N PHE A 21 -22.95 -18.19 5.98
CA PHE A 21 -21.59 -17.82 5.66
C PHE A 21 -20.84 -17.22 6.87
N TYR A 22 -19.52 -17.26 6.80
CA TYR A 22 -18.64 -16.65 7.79
C TYR A 22 -17.31 -16.28 7.17
N TRP A 23 -16.62 -15.33 7.78
CA TRP A 23 -15.25 -15.00 7.44
C TRP A 23 -14.31 -16.17 7.75
N THR A 24 -13.46 -16.50 6.77
CA THR A 24 -12.53 -17.63 6.85
C THR A 24 -11.10 -17.21 7.15
N GLY A 25 -10.76 -15.95 6.85
CA GLY A 25 -9.38 -15.47 6.86
C GLY A 25 -8.62 -15.81 5.58
N HIS A 26 -9.20 -16.62 4.68
CA HIS A 26 -8.57 -16.96 3.41
C HIS A 26 -8.91 -15.89 2.34
N PRO A 27 -7.90 -15.27 1.70
CA PRO A 27 -8.09 -14.10 0.84
C PRO A 27 -9.08 -14.33 -0.31
N PHE A 28 -8.98 -15.46 -1.02
CA PHE A 28 -9.86 -15.75 -2.15
C PHE A 28 -11.29 -16.13 -1.73
N VAL A 29 -11.46 -16.71 -0.55
CA VAL A 29 -12.78 -17.12 -0.05
C VAL A 29 -13.50 -15.90 0.50
N ASP A 30 -12.80 -15.10 1.31
CA ASP A 30 -13.32 -13.86 1.87
C ASP A 30 -13.63 -12.84 0.76
N ALA A 31 -12.82 -12.78 -0.32
CA ALA A 31 -13.11 -12.00 -1.52
C ALA A 31 -14.44 -12.40 -2.18
N GLY A 32 -14.69 -13.71 -2.28
CA GLY A 32 -15.96 -14.23 -2.74
C GLY A 32 -17.14 -13.81 -1.88
N LEU A 33 -16.96 -13.85 -0.56
CA LEU A 33 -17.98 -13.43 0.40
C LEU A 33 -18.28 -11.94 0.29
N VAL A 34 -17.24 -11.11 0.16
CA VAL A 34 -17.35 -9.66 -0.10
C VAL A 34 -18.15 -9.39 -1.37
N ALA A 35 -17.94 -10.15 -2.44
CA ALA A 35 -18.72 -10.00 -3.67
C ALA A 35 -20.22 -10.21 -3.43
N ILE A 36 -20.59 -11.29 -2.73
CA ILE A 36 -22.00 -11.59 -2.43
C ILE A 36 -22.60 -10.50 -1.51
N LEU A 37 -21.87 -10.08 -0.47
CA LEU A 37 -22.29 -9.01 0.44
C LEU A 37 -22.56 -7.69 -0.30
N LEU A 38 -21.66 -7.28 -1.19
CA LEU A 38 -21.80 -6.05 -1.98
C LEU A 38 -22.92 -6.13 -3.02
N ILE A 39 -23.18 -7.30 -3.60
CA ILE A 39 -24.34 -7.53 -4.49
C ILE A 39 -25.64 -7.40 -3.69
N ALA A 40 -25.69 -7.98 -2.49
CA ALA A 40 -26.83 -7.94 -1.59
C ALA A 40 -27.04 -6.58 -0.89
N GLY A 41 -26.05 -5.69 -0.93
CA GLY A 41 -26.06 -4.43 -0.18
C GLY A 41 -25.92 -4.63 1.33
N LYS A 42 -25.28 -5.71 1.76
CA LYS A 42 -25.11 -6.12 3.16
C LYS A 42 -23.66 -5.95 3.61
N LYS A 43 -23.45 -5.84 4.93
CA LYS A 43 -22.11 -5.63 5.51
C LYS A 43 -21.60 -6.85 6.27
N LYS A 44 -22.49 -7.68 6.80
CA LYS A 44 -22.12 -8.82 7.65
C LYS A 44 -22.57 -10.15 7.03
N PRO A 45 -21.75 -11.21 7.11
CA PRO A 45 -22.12 -12.53 6.59
C PRO A 45 -23.43 -13.07 7.18
N GLU A 46 -23.70 -12.76 8.45
CA GLU A 46 -24.89 -13.21 9.18
C GLU A 46 -26.19 -12.63 8.62
N ASP A 47 -26.11 -11.51 7.90
CA ASP A 47 -27.28 -10.87 7.31
C ASP A 47 -27.71 -11.55 6.00
N LEU A 48 -26.88 -12.38 5.37
CA LEU A 48 -27.16 -12.96 4.05
C LEU A 48 -28.28 -14.02 4.09
N THR A 49 -29.25 -13.87 3.19
CA THR A 49 -30.34 -14.84 2.99
C THR A 49 -30.08 -15.71 1.76
N VAL A 50 -30.86 -16.78 1.61
CA VAL A 50 -30.82 -17.64 0.40
C VAL A 50 -31.14 -16.83 -0.86
N GLU A 51 -32.12 -15.92 -0.79
CA GLU A 51 -32.51 -15.06 -1.91
C GLU A 51 -31.36 -14.14 -2.37
N ASP A 52 -30.53 -13.66 -1.43
CA ASP A 52 -29.35 -12.85 -1.79
C ASP A 52 -28.32 -13.68 -2.56
N VAL A 53 -28.14 -14.95 -2.16
CA VAL A 53 -27.23 -15.88 -2.84
C VAL A 53 -27.74 -16.19 -4.23
N GLU A 54 -29.04 -16.44 -4.41
CA GLU A 54 -29.65 -16.69 -5.71
C GLU A 54 -29.49 -15.50 -6.66
N LYS A 55 -29.64 -14.27 -6.13
CA LYS A 55 -29.34 -13.03 -6.87
C LYS A 55 -27.87 -12.95 -7.28
N ALA A 56 -26.96 -13.28 -6.37
CA ALA A 56 -25.53 -13.27 -6.67
C ALA A 56 -25.18 -14.32 -7.74
N ILE A 57 -25.71 -15.55 -7.64
CA ILE A 57 -25.55 -16.62 -8.63
C ILE A 57 -26.01 -16.14 -10.00
N SER A 58 -27.22 -15.58 -10.08
CA SER A 58 -27.79 -15.08 -11.34
C SER A 58 -26.91 -13.98 -11.95
N PHE A 59 -26.49 -13.02 -11.13
CA PHE A 59 -25.60 -11.94 -11.55
C PHE A 59 -24.25 -12.45 -12.08
N ALA A 60 -23.62 -13.39 -11.38
CA ALA A 60 -22.35 -13.98 -11.80
C ALA A 60 -22.52 -14.78 -13.10
N ALA A 61 -23.58 -15.57 -13.21
CA ALA A 61 -23.84 -16.44 -14.34
C ALA A 61 -24.06 -15.67 -15.65
N GLU A 62 -24.78 -14.54 -15.60
CA GLU A 62 -24.95 -13.65 -16.75
C GLU A 62 -23.61 -13.16 -17.29
N LEU A 63 -22.73 -12.70 -16.40
CA LEU A 63 -21.41 -12.19 -16.77
C LEU A 63 -20.51 -13.32 -17.30
N TYR A 64 -20.44 -14.44 -16.58
CA TYR A 64 -19.52 -15.54 -16.85
C TYR A 64 -19.84 -16.29 -18.14
N ALA A 65 -21.08 -16.20 -18.63
CA ALA A 65 -21.45 -16.75 -19.93
C ALA A 65 -20.79 -16.01 -21.11
N THR A 66 -20.43 -14.74 -20.95
CA THR A 66 -19.79 -13.93 -22.01
C THR A 66 -18.35 -14.37 -22.28
N LYS A 67 -17.84 -14.15 -23.51
CA LYS A 67 -16.47 -14.54 -23.89
C LYS A 67 -15.41 -13.71 -23.16
N GLU A 68 -15.71 -12.46 -22.89
CA GLU A 68 -14.86 -11.51 -22.18
C GLU A 68 -14.51 -12.04 -20.79
N TRP A 69 -15.52 -12.56 -20.07
CA TRP A 69 -15.33 -13.16 -18.76
C TRP A 69 -14.76 -14.57 -18.84
N SER A 70 -15.47 -15.49 -19.50
CA SER A 70 -15.10 -16.91 -19.51
C SER A 70 -13.71 -17.16 -20.09
N THR A 71 -13.38 -16.61 -21.26
CA THR A 71 -12.14 -16.94 -21.97
C THR A 71 -10.99 -16.05 -21.50
N LYS A 72 -11.16 -14.73 -21.51
CA LYS A 72 -10.04 -13.78 -21.29
C LYS A 72 -9.71 -13.55 -19.83
N TYR A 73 -10.68 -13.70 -18.91
CA TYR A 73 -10.49 -13.36 -17.51
C TYR A 73 -10.48 -14.62 -16.61
N ILE A 74 -11.57 -15.38 -16.58
CA ILE A 74 -11.70 -16.59 -15.77
C ILE A 74 -10.69 -17.64 -16.23
N HIS A 75 -10.81 -18.14 -17.47
CA HIS A 75 -9.88 -19.15 -18.00
C HIS A 75 -8.45 -18.61 -18.12
N GLY A 76 -8.31 -17.39 -18.64
CA GLY A 76 -7.01 -16.81 -18.97
C GLY A 76 -6.19 -16.34 -17.78
N MET A 77 -6.80 -16.14 -16.60
CA MET A 77 -6.11 -15.50 -15.47
C MET A 77 -6.41 -16.07 -14.07
N ILE A 78 -7.50 -16.82 -13.86
CA ILE A 78 -7.92 -17.24 -12.50
C ILE A 78 -8.15 -18.75 -12.38
N PHE A 79 -9.10 -19.29 -13.16
CA PHE A 79 -9.54 -20.68 -13.09
C PHE A 79 -9.44 -21.32 -14.48
N PRO A 80 -8.25 -21.73 -14.92
CA PRO A 80 -8.10 -22.29 -16.25
C PRO A 80 -8.87 -23.60 -16.35
N ASN A 81 -9.54 -23.76 -17.48
CA ASN A 81 -10.41 -24.91 -17.76
C ASN A 81 -11.51 -25.17 -16.71
N SER A 82 -11.97 -24.14 -15.98
CA SER A 82 -13.04 -24.31 -15.00
C SER A 82 -14.29 -24.94 -15.64
N GLY A 83 -14.68 -26.10 -15.12
CA GLY A 83 -15.94 -26.73 -15.47
C GLY A 83 -17.12 -26.15 -14.70
N ILE A 84 -16.90 -25.62 -13.50
CA ILE A 84 -17.96 -25.00 -12.68
C ILE A 84 -18.48 -23.75 -13.40
N LEU A 85 -17.57 -22.88 -13.83
CA LEU A 85 -17.90 -21.63 -14.52
C LEU A 85 -17.97 -21.78 -16.04
N MET A 86 -17.93 -23.02 -16.53
CA MET A 86 -17.92 -23.38 -17.96
C MET A 86 -16.87 -22.62 -18.79
N ALA A 87 -15.76 -22.22 -18.16
CA ALA A 87 -14.70 -21.42 -18.76
C ALA A 87 -13.75 -22.23 -19.66
N ASN A 88 -13.87 -23.57 -19.67
CA ASN A 88 -13.13 -24.40 -20.62
C ASN A 88 -13.55 -24.07 -22.08
N PRO A 89 -12.59 -23.83 -23.00
CA PRO A 89 -12.88 -23.55 -24.40
C PRO A 89 -13.79 -24.58 -25.08
N SER A 90 -13.71 -25.87 -24.69
CA SER A 90 -14.55 -26.93 -25.26
C SER A 90 -16.04 -26.80 -24.92
N MET A 91 -16.38 -26.06 -23.86
CA MET A 91 -17.75 -25.89 -23.38
C MET A 91 -18.49 -24.71 -24.04
N GLY A 92 -17.84 -23.96 -24.94
CA GLY A 92 -18.38 -22.71 -25.50
C GLY A 92 -19.76 -22.84 -26.15
N LYS A 93 -20.11 -23.98 -26.75
CA LYS A 93 -21.43 -24.21 -27.37
C LYS A 93 -22.56 -24.41 -26.36
N LYS A 94 -22.24 -24.95 -25.17
CA LYS A 94 -23.21 -25.23 -24.11
C LYS A 94 -23.19 -24.17 -23.00
N ARG A 95 -22.26 -23.22 -23.07
CA ARG A 95 -22.10 -22.15 -22.09
C ARG A 95 -23.33 -21.24 -22.15
N SER A 96 -24.10 -21.24 -21.08
CA SER A 96 -25.27 -20.39 -20.90
C SER A 96 -25.32 -19.89 -19.44
N PRO A 97 -25.96 -18.75 -19.17
CA PRO A 97 -26.19 -18.30 -17.79
C PRO A 97 -26.90 -19.37 -16.96
N THR A 98 -27.93 -20.03 -17.50
CA THR A 98 -28.67 -21.09 -16.81
C THR A 98 -27.76 -22.23 -16.36
N SER A 99 -26.92 -22.77 -17.25
CA SER A 99 -26.02 -23.88 -16.91
C SER A 99 -24.95 -23.51 -15.88
N ILE A 100 -24.45 -22.26 -15.91
CA ILE A 100 -23.50 -21.78 -14.90
C ILE A 100 -24.22 -21.61 -13.54
N ALA A 101 -25.44 -21.06 -13.54
CA ALA A 101 -26.25 -20.91 -12.35
C ALA A 101 -26.57 -22.26 -11.70
N GLU A 102 -26.98 -23.26 -12.49
CA GLU A 102 -27.21 -24.64 -12.04
C GLU A 102 -25.96 -25.25 -11.39
N ASN A 103 -24.78 -25.06 -12.01
CA ASN A 103 -23.52 -25.53 -11.44
C ASN A 103 -23.23 -24.88 -10.08
N LEU A 104 -23.41 -23.55 -9.96
CA LEU A 104 -23.18 -22.84 -8.70
C LEU A 104 -24.21 -23.25 -7.63
N GLN A 105 -25.47 -23.39 -8.01
CA GLN A 105 -26.56 -23.85 -7.14
C GLN A 105 -26.27 -25.25 -6.59
N SER A 106 -25.77 -26.16 -7.44
CA SER A 106 -25.43 -27.52 -7.00
C SER A 106 -24.34 -27.57 -5.92
N ILE A 107 -23.41 -26.59 -5.92
CA ILE A 107 -22.40 -26.46 -4.86
C ILE A 107 -23.02 -25.79 -3.64
N PHE A 108 -23.90 -24.80 -3.84
CA PHE A 108 -24.58 -24.11 -2.76
C PHE A 108 -25.43 -25.06 -1.90
N GLU A 109 -26.15 -26.00 -2.52
CA GLU A 109 -26.94 -27.03 -1.83
C GLU A 109 -26.08 -27.93 -0.93
N GLU A 110 -24.81 -28.11 -1.28
CA GLU A 110 -23.84 -28.95 -0.56
C GLU A 110 -23.21 -28.25 0.65
N LEU A 111 -23.51 -26.98 0.90
CA LEU A 111 -23.01 -26.30 2.11
C LEU A 111 -23.51 -26.95 3.41
N LYS A 112 -24.66 -27.63 3.35
CA LYS A 112 -25.31 -28.27 4.51
C LYS A 112 -24.93 -29.74 4.69
N SER A 113 -24.13 -30.31 3.78
CA SER A 113 -23.73 -31.71 3.93
C SER A 113 -22.81 -31.87 5.14
N SER A 114 -23.11 -32.90 5.94
CA SER A 114 -22.33 -33.28 7.12
C SER A 114 -21.90 -34.73 6.91
N ASP A 115 -20.70 -34.88 6.36
CA ASP A 115 -20.01 -36.16 6.31
C ASP A 115 -18.90 -36.13 7.37
N ASN A 116 -19.16 -36.75 8.52
CA ASN A 116 -18.23 -36.74 9.65
C ASN A 116 -16.97 -37.59 9.39
N ASP A 117 -17.00 -38.47 8.38
CA ASP A 117 -15.86 -39.31 8.01
C ASP A 117 -14.96 -38.64 6.96
N SER A 118 -15.37 -37.49 6.43
CA SER A 118 -14.61 -36.71 5.46
C SER A 118 -13.53 -35.84 6.13
N PRO A 119 -12.34 -35.67 5.51
CA PRO A 119 -11.32 -34.78 6.03
C PRO A 119 -11.84 -33.34 6.19
N THR A 120 -11.31 -32.64 7.19
CA THR A 120 -11.69 -31.24 7.44
C THR A 120 -11.06 -30.32 6.39
N CYS A 121 -11.83 -29.31 5.95
CA CYS A 121 -11.37 -28.32 4.98
C CYS A 121 -10.05 -27.65 5.37
N VAL A 122 -9.03 -27.72 4.51
CA VAL A 122 -7.71 -27.12 4.74
C VAL A 122 -7.70 -25.59 4.72
N LEU A 123 -8.76 -24.95 4.21
CA LEU A 123 -8.85 -23.48 4.14
C LEU A 123 -9.51 -22.88 5.38
N CYS A 124 -10.69 -23.38 5.77
CA CYS A 124 -11.45 -22.80 6.88
C CYS A 124 -11.38 -23.61 8.18
N GLY A 125 -10.93 -24.86 8.14
CA GLY A 125 -10.81 -25.72 9.31
C GLY A 125 -12.14 -26.10 9.98
N ARG A 126 -13.29 -25.96 9.29
CA ARG A 126 -14.63 -26.08 9.93
C ARG A 126 -15.55 -27.13 9.33
N ARG A 127 -15.58 -27.30 8.00
CA ARG A 127 -16.54 -28.16 7.29
C ARG A 127 -15.83 -29.31 6.59
N PRO A 128 -16.50 -30.46 6.38
CA PRO A 128 -15.94 -31.59 5.65
C PRO A 128 -15.58 -31.21 4.20
N ALA A 129 -14.62 -31.92 3.62
CA ALA A 129 -14.19 -31.74 2.24
C ALA A 129 -15.32 -32.07 1.27
N TYR A 130 -15.40 -31.29 0.18
CA TYR A 130 -16.41 -31.45 -0.85
C TYR A 130 -16.09 -32.67 -1.73
N SER A 131 -17.00 -33.64 -1.75
CA SER A 131 -16.76 -34.96 -2.35
C SER A 131 -17.41 -35.18 -3.71
N LYS A 132 -18.18 -34.21 -4.26
CA LYS A 132 -18.80 -34.37 -5.58
C LYS A 132 -17.90 -33.99 -6.75
N LYS A 133 -16.76 -33.33 -6.50
CA LYS A 133 -15.82 -32.91 -7.54
C LYS A 133 -14.39 -32.88 -7.04
N ASP A 134 -13.46 -33.22 -7.91
CA ASP A 134 -12.04 -33.12 -7.59
C ASP A 134 -11.58 -31.66 -7.63
N ILE A 135 -10.78 -31.26 -6.64
CA ILE A 135 -10.45 -29.87 -6.34
C ILE A 135 -9.01 -29.60 -6.74
N TYR A 136 -8.87 -29.22 -8.00
CA TYR A 136 -7.61 -28.80 -8.63
C TYR A 136 -7.65 -27.31 -8.97
N LEU A 137 -6.61 -26.83 -9.66
CA LEU A 137 -6.49 -25.44 -10.08
C LEU A 137 -7.66 -24.91 -10.93
N SER A 138 -8.41 -25.81 -11.60
CA SER A 138 -9.60 -25.45 -12.37
C SER A 138 -10.82 -25.14 -11.50
N VAL A 139 -10.76 -25.48 -10.21
CA VAL A 139 -11.81 -25.26 -9.20
C VAL A 139 -11.40 -24.20 -8.19
N PHE A 140 -10.15 -24.21 -7.74
CA PHE A 140 -9.60 -23.25 -6.79
C PHE A 140 -8.20 -22.82 -7.25
N PRO A 141 -7.90 -21.51 -7.40
CA PRO A 141 -6.69 -21.07 -8.10
C PRO A 141 -5.43 -21.43 -7.30
N LEU A 142 -4.29 -21.50 -8.00
CA LEU A 142 -2.96 -21.77 -7.42
C LEU A 142 -2.81 -23.13 -6.73
N LEU A 143 -3.66 -24.11 -7.08
CA LEU A 143 -3.49 -25.51 -6.71
C LEU A 143 -2.68 -26.28 -7.78
N GLY A 144 -2.36 -27.54 -7.48
CA GLY A 144 -1.79 -28.47 -8.46
C GLY A 144 -2.78 -28.89 -9.56
N THR A 145 -2.27 -29.60 -10.56
CA THR A 145 -3.08 -30.29 -11.58
C THR A 145 -3.37 -31.73 -11.15
N GLY A 146 -4.51 -32.29 -11.57
CA GLY A 146 -4.85 -33.69 -11.26
C GLY A 146 -3.94 -34.74 -11.88
N GLY A 147 -3.11 -34.36 -12.87
CA GLY A 147 -2.10 -35.25 -13.45
C GLY A 147 -0.88 -35.47 -12.55
N VAL A 148 -0.76 -34.74 -11.44
CA VAL A 148 0.42 -34.81 -10.57
C VAL A 148 0.02 -34.94 -9.10
N PRO A 149 -0.59 -36.08 -8.71
CA PRO A 149 -1.18 -36.27 -7.38
C PRO A 149 -0.18 -36.15 -6.22
N ASN A 150 1.12 -36.36 -6.48
CA ASN A 150 2.19 -36.27 -5.48
C ASN A 150 2.36 -34.87 -4.87
N PHE A 151 1.78 -33.83 -5.47
CA PHE A 151 1.77 -32.46 -4.93
C PHE A 151 0.55 -32.14 -4.06
N PHE A 152 -0.30 -33.14 -3.79
CA PHE A 152 -1.40 -33.05 -2.83
C PHE A 152 -1.10 -33.87 -1.58
N HIS A 153 -1.63 -33.41 -0.44
CA HIS A 153 -1.46 -34.10 0.85
C HIS A 153 -1.92 -35.56 0.72
N SER A 154 -1.11 -36.48 1.25
CA SER A 154 -1.34 -37.93 1.17
C SER A 154 -1.56 -38.48 -0.25
N ALA A 155 -1.02 -37.80 -1.27
CA ALA A 155 -1.22 -38.13 -2.68
C ALA A 155 -2.71 -38.24 -3.07
N ASN A 156 -3.56 -37.40 -2.48
CA ASN A 156 -4.99 -37.41 -2.71
C ASN A 156 -5.33 -37.23 -4.21
N LEU A 157 -5.85 -38.29 -4.82
CA LEU A 157 -6.27 -38.33 -6.23
C LEU A 157 -7.50 -37.46 -6.53
N ARG A 158 -8.03 -36.77 -5.53
CA ARG A 158 -9.15 -35.82 -5.64
C ARG A 158 -8.70 -34.37 -5.46
N GLY A 159 -7.40 -34.13 -5.28
CA GLY A 159 -6.84 -32.80 -5.09
C GLY A 159 -6.88 -32.33 -3.64
N ALA A 160 -7.15 -31.04 -3.43
CA ALA A 160 -7.12 -30.43 -2.09
C ALA A 160 -8.43 -30.68 -1.32
N ASP A 161 -8.33 -30.97 -0.02
CA ASP A 161 -9.49 -31.17 0.86
C ASP A 161 -10.15 -29.83 1.22
N ILE A 162 -10.99 -29.30 0.32
CA ILE A 162 -11.68 -28.00 0.48
C ILE A 162 -13.20 -28.23 0.54
N CYS A 163 -13.88 -27.61 1.50
CA CYS A 163 -15.33 -27.74 1.64
C CYS A 163 -16.13 -26.96 0.59
N ALA A 164 -17.40 -27.33 0.42
CA ALA A 164 -18.31 -26.70 -0.55
C ALA A 164 -18.47 -25.19 -0.30
N HIS A 165 -18.50 -24.74 0.96
CA HIS A 165 -18.54 -23.33 1.34
C HIS A 165 -17.37 -22.54 0.72
N CYS A 166 -16.14 -23.01 0.90
CA CYS A 166 -14.95 -22.32 0.40
C CYS A 166 -14.84 -22.39 -1.13
N VAL A 167 -15.19 -23.54 -1.73
CA VAL A 167 -15.23 -23.70 -3.19
C VAL A 167 -16.25 -22.72 -3.79
N PHE A 168 -17.46 -22.68 -3.24
CA PHE A 168 -18.56 -21.84 -3.70
C PHE A 168 -18.17 -20.37 -3.68
N LEU A 169 -17.72 -19.86 -2.53
CA LEU A 169 -17.34 -18.46 -2.37
C LEU A 169 -16.19 -18.08 -3.30
N ALA A 170 -15.15 -18.91 -3.42
CA ALA A 170 -14.03 -18.63 -4.31
C ALA A 170 -14.47 -18.36 -5.76
N GLN A 171 -15.58 -18.94 -6.22
CA GLN A 171 -16.10 -18.68 -7.57
C GLN A 171 -16.57 -17.24 -7.79
N PHE A 172 -16.89 -16.49 -6.73
CA PHE A 172 -17.36 -15.10 -6.79
C PHE A 172 -16.22 -14.08 -6.64
N MET A 173 -15.03 -14.49 -6.20
CA MET A 173 -13.85 -13.62 -6.08
C MET A 173 -13.54 -12.79 -7.35
N PRO A 174 -13.71 -13.31 -8.60
CA PRO A 174 -13.48 -12.51 -9.79
C PRO A 174 -14.34 -11.25 -9.89
N LEU A 175 -15.48 -11.17 -9.19
CA LEU A 175 -16.38 -10.01 -9.24
C LEU A 175 -15.92 -8.81 -8.41
N ILE A 176 -14.94 -9.00 -7.53
CA ILE A 176 -14.37 -7.91 -6.72
C ILE A 176 -12.86 -7.78 -6.88
N SER A 177 -12.29 -8.58 -7.77
CA SER A 177 -10.88 -8.50 -8.11
C SER A 177 -10.62 -7.44 -9.17
N TYR A 178 -9.43 -6.88 -9.13
CA TYR A 178 -8.97 -5.90 -10.11
C TYR A 178 -8.10 -6.57 -11.17
N ARG A 179 -8.39 -6.28 -12.44
CA ARG A 179 -7.60 -6.75 -13.58
C ARG A 179 -6.57 -5.69 -13.98
N LEU A 180 -5.31 -5.93 -13.61
CA LEU A 180 -4.15 -5.19 -14.11
C LEU A 180 -3.48 -6.08 -15.18
N SER A 181 -2.14 -6.16 -15.21
CA SER A 181 -1.45 -7.18 -16.03
C SER A 181 -1.65 -8.60 -15.47
N ARG A 182 -1.94 -8.71 -14.18
CA ARG A 182 -2.44 -9.91 -13.48
C ARG A 182 -3.67 -9.56 -12.65
N VAL A 183 -4.17 -10.48 -11.84
CA VAL A 183 -5.35 -10.28 -10.99
C VAL A 183 -4.91 -9.86 -9.60
N LEU A 184 -5.48 -8.76 -9.11
CA LEU A 184 -5.24 -8.23 -7.78
C LEU A 184 -6.47 -8.48 -6.90
N VAL A 185 -6.25 -9.21 -5.80
CA VAL A 185 -7.20 -9.32 -4.68
C VAL A 185 -6.63 -8.55 -3.49
N ILE A 186 -7.43 -7.65 -2.93
CA ILE A 186 -7.08 -6.88 -1.73
C ILE A 186 -7.74 -7.57 -0.55
N HIS A 187 -6.96 -8.16 0.34
CA HIS A 187 -7.47 -8.71 1.60
C HIS A 187 -7.16 -7.72 2.72
N ALA A 188 -8.19 -7.36 3.48
CA ALA A 188 -8.09 -6.35 4.52
C ALA A 188 -8.87 -6.76 5.77
N TYR A 189 -8.33 -6.39 6.93
CA TYR A 189 -9.01 -6.44 8.21
C TYR A 189 -8.91 -5.06 8.88
N PRO A 190 -9.95 -4.56 9.57
CA PRO A 190 -11.30 -5.11 9.70
C PRO A 190 -12.03 -5.30 8.35
N TYR A 191 -12.97 -6.25 8.26
CA TYR A 191 -13.59 -6.66 6.99
C TYR A 191 -14.43 -5.55 6.33
N GLU A 192 -14.85 -4.55 7.09
CA GLU A 192 -15.46 -3.32 6.60
C GLU A 192 -14.54 -2.56 5.62
N LEU A 193 -13.22 -2.57 5.86
CA LEU A 193 -12.25 -2.03 4.91
C LEU A 193 -12.21 -2.84 3.62
N MET A 194 -12.29 -4.17 3.73
CA MET A 194 -12.27 -5.04 2.55
C MET A 194 -13.49 -4.79 1.65
N LEU A 195 -14.66 -4.57 2.25
CA LEU A 195 -15.87 -4.15 1.53
C LEU A 195 -15.66 -2.81 0.80
N GLU A 196 -15.12 -1.80 1.49
CA GLU A 196 -14.93 -0.46 0.93
C GLU A 196 -13.88 -0.47 -0.20
N LEU A 197 -12.75 -1.14 0.01
CA LEU A 197 -11.67 -1.28 -0.98
C LEU A 197 -12.05 -2.12 -2.20
N SER A 198 -13.09 -2.94 -2.09
CA SER A 198 -13.59 -3.79 -3.18
C SER A 198 -14.79 -3.19 -3.91
N LYS A 199 -15.38 -2.12 -3.36
CA LYS A 199 -16.66 -1.57 -3.83
C LYS A 199 -16.58 -1.08 -5.27
N GLU A 200 -15.50 -0.39 -5.62
CA GLU A 200 -15.27 0.12 -6.98
C GLU A 200 -15.26 -1.02 -8.01
N ALA A 201 -14.65 -2.16 -7.70
CA ALA A 201 -14.57 -3.27 -8.64
C ALA A 201 -15.96 -3.74 -9.08
N LEU A 202 -16.90 -3.87 -8.13
CA LEU A 202 -18.27 -4.25 -8.43
C LEU A 202 -19.05 -3.14 -9.16
N GLU A 203 -18.82 -1.88 -8.79
CA GLU A 203 -19.45 -0.74 -9.47
C GLU A 203 -19.05 -0.64 -10.94
N ASP A 204 -17.76 -0.87 -11.25
CA ASP A 204 -17.25 -0.93 -12.62
C ASP A 204 -17.92 -2.04 -13.43
N ILE A 205 -18.10 -3.22 -12.83
CA ILE A 205 -18.77 -4.35 -13.46
C ILE A 205 -20.24 -4.04 -13.71
N LYS A 206 -20.94 -3.42 -12.75
CA LYS A 206 -22.34 -3.01 -12.92
C LYS A 206 -22.51 -2.02 -14.07
N LYS A 207 -21.57 -1.09 -14.23
CA LYS A 207 -21.58 -0.06 -15.29
C LYS A 207 -21.16 -0.60 -16.66
N SER A 208 -20.04 -1.31 -16.74
CA SER A 208 -19.39 -1.69 -18.00
C SER A 208 -19.64 -3.13 -18.42
N LYS A 209 -20.13 -3.99 -17.52
CA LYS A 209 -20.21 -5.45 -17.67
C LYS A 209 -18.86 -6.13 -17.91
N LEU A 210 -17.74 -5.43 -17.68
CA LEU A 210 -16.38 -5.94 -17.79
C LEU A 210 -15.71 -5.96 -16.42
N ALA A 211 -14.71 -6.83 -16.25
CA ALA A 211 -13.88 -6.83 -15.04
C ALA A 211 -13.19 -5.47 -14.83
N SER A 212 -13.17 -4.97 -13.60
CA SER A 212 -12.55 -3.67 -13.27
C SER A 212 -11.09 -3.63 -13.69
N GLN A 213 -10.68 -2.55 -14.34
CA GLN A 213 -9.30 -2.34 -14.81
C GLN A 213 -8.47 -1.52 -13.83
N ALA A 214 -8.92 -1.34 -12.57
CA ALA A 214 -8.27 -0.48 -11.58
C ALA A 214 -7.88 0.88 -12.16
N ARG A 215 -8.79 1.53 -12.89
CA ARG A 215 -8.56 2.85 -13.55
C ARG A 215 -7.30 2.93 -14.45
N GLY A 216 -6.80 1.79 -14.93
CA GLY A 216 -5.60 1.69 -15.77
C GLY A 216 -4.28 1.68 -14.98
N PHE A 217 -4.31 1.53 -13.66
CA PHE A 217 -3.10 1.34 -12.87
C PHE A 217 -2.39 0.04 -13.28
N ARG A 218 -1.07 0.10 -13.42
CA ARG A 218 -0.21 -1.04 -13.77
C ARG A 218 0.49 -1.64 -12.55
N ARG A 219 0.47 -0.92 -11.42
CA ARG A 219 1.17 -1.28 -10.17
C ARG A 219 0.15 -1.42 -9.04
N PRO A 220 0.03 -2.61 -8.40
CA PRO A 220 -0.93 -2.83 -7.33
C PRO A 220 -0.68 -1.93 -6.11
N GLU A 221 0.58 -1.67 -5.76
CA GLU A 221 0.96 -0.80 -4.65
C GLU A 221 0.53 0.67 -4.86
N ASN A 222 0.74 1.21 -6.07
CA ASN A 222 0.30 2.56 -6.41
C ASN A 222 -1.23 2.66 -6.34
N PHE A 223 -1.93 1.65 -6.89
CA PHE A 223 -3.39 1.62 -6.88
C PHE A 223 -3.93 1.56 -5.45
N LEU A 224 -3.33 0.74 -4.59
CA LEU A 224 -3.73 0.69 -3.18
C LEU A 224 -3.54 2.05 -2.50
N PHE A 225 -2.37 2.68 -2.62
CA PHE A 225 -2.15 3.97 -1.93
C PHE A 225 -3.08 5.07 -2.45
N HIS A 226 -3.42 5.05 -3.75
CA HIS A 226 -4.47 5.89 -4.31
C HIS A 226 -5.82 5.65 -3.63
N LEU A 227 -6.25 4.38 -3.53
CA LEU A 227 -7.50 4.00 -2.86
C LEU A 227 -7.53 4.38 -1.38
N VAL A 228 -6.43 4.15 -0.65
CA VAL A 228 -6.30 4.55 0.76
C VAL A 228 -6.54 6.06 0.90
N GLY A 229 -5.96 6.87 0.03
CA GLY A 229 -6.17 8.32 0.03
C GLY A 229 -7.64 8.70 -0.22
N GLU A 230 -8.30 8.07 -1.18
CA GLU A 230 -9.71 8.34 -1.48
C GLU A 230 -10.64 7.90 -0.34
N VAL A 231 -10.45 6.70 0.19
CA VAL A 231 -11.25 6.19 1.31
C VAL A 231 -11.06 7.08 2.53
N THR A 232 -9.84 7.50 2.83
CA THR A 232 -9.56 8.40 3.97
C THR A 232 -10.25 9.74 3.82
N ARG A 233 -10.20 10.35 2.63
CA ARG A 233 -10.92 11.61 2.35
C ARG A 233 -12.43 11.44 2.45
N LYS A 234 -12.96 10.33 1.95
CA LYS A 234 -14.40 10.04 1.98
C LYS A 234 -14.92 9.81 3.40
N MET A 235 -14.13 9.18 4.27
CA MET A 235 -14.50 8.92 5.66
C MET A 235 -14.17 10.10 6.59
N GLU A 236 -13.48 11.13 6.08
CA GLU A 236 -13.03 12.31 6.83
C GLU A 236 -12.22 11.98 8.10
N SER A 237 -11.60 10.80 8.14
CA SER A 237 -10.83 10.32 9.29
C SER A 237 -9.75 9.34 8.87
N SER A 238 -8.57 9.49 9.48
CA SER A 238 -7.45 8.54 9.36
C SER A 238 -7.48 7.42 10.42
N GLU A 239 -8.28 7.58 11.49
CA GLU A 239 -8.36 6.63 12.62
C GLU A 239 -8.91 5.26 12.19
N PHE A 240 -9.67 5.22 11.10
CA PHE A 240 -10.21 3.98 10.53
C PHE A 240 -9.12 2.98 10.11
N TRP A 241 -7.87 3.44 9.97
CA TRP A 241 -6.71 2.63 9.59
C TRP A 241 -5.85 2.16 10.77
N GLU A 242 -6.17 2.51 12.02
CA GLU A 242 -5.32 2.23 13.18
C GLU A 242 -5.04 0.74 13.40
N ASN A 243 -6.07 -0.09 13.28
CA ASN A 243 -5.98 -1.54 13.46
C ASN A 243 -6.06 -2.29 12.12
N ALA A 244 -5.75 -1.58 11.03
CA ALA A 244 -5.86 -2.13 9.69
C ALA A 244 -4.66 -3.04 9.35
N SER A 245 -4.97 -4.20 8.77
CA SER A 245 -4.01 -5.08 8.12
C SER A 245 -4.45 -5.25 6.68
N VAL A 246 -3.55 -4.94 5.74
CA VAL A 246 -3.82 -5.04 4.30
C VAL A 246 -2.73 -5.86 3.63
N THR A 247 -3.14 -6.86 2.86
CA THR A 247 -2.24 -7.66 2.03
C THR A 247 -2.80 -7.78 0.63
N LEU A 248 -1.96 -7.48 -0.36
CA LEU A 248 -2.29 -7.61 -1.77
C LEU A 248 -1.85 -8.97 -2.29
N TYR A 249 -2.79 -9.70 -2.88
CA TYR A 249 -2.56 -10.97 -3.56
C TYR A 249 -2.59 -10.69 -5.05
N TYR A 250 -1.41 -10.51 -5.65
CA TYR A 250 -1.27 -10.16 -7.06
C TYR A 250 -0.81 -11.38 -7.86
N PHE A 251 -1.76 -12.04 -8.53
CA PHE A 251 -1.54 -13.38 -9.06
C PHE A 251 -2.10 -13.56 -10.48
N ILE A 252 -1.55 -14.55 -11.18
CA ILE A 252 -2.13 -15.09 -12.40
C ILE A 252 -2.09 -16.61 -12.30
N CYS A 253 -3.21 -17.24 -12.63
CA CYS A 253 -3.33 -18.68 -12.71
C CYS A 253 -3.98 -19.05 -14.04
N ASN A 254 -3.17 -19.58 -14.96
CA ASN A 254 -3.63 -20.11 -16.23
C ASN A 254 -2.88 -21.39 -16.61
N ASN A 255 -3.18 -21.97 -17.77
CA ASN A 255 -2.55 -23.23 -18.19
C ASN A 255 -1.02 -23.14 -18.38
N GLN A 256 -0.47 -21.94 -18.55
CA GLN A 256 0.95 -21.72 -18.82
C GLN A 256 1.72 -21.21 -17.59
N ASN A 257 1.08 -20.40 -16.75
CA ASN A 257 1.72 -19.67 -15.66
C ASN A 257 0.87 -19.73 -14.39
N GLN A 258 1.55 -19.97 -13.27
CA GLN A 258 1.01 -19.81 -11.93
C GLN A 258 2.00 -18.96 -11.13
N ILE A 259 1.69 -17.67 -10.98
CA ILE A 259 2.56 -16.70 -10.31
C ILE A 259 1.74 -15.99 -9.27
N LEU A 260 2.28 -15.84 -8.06
CA LEU A 260 1.68 -15.10 -6.96
C LEU A 260 2.75 -14.21 -6.33
N ASP A 261 2.48 -12.91 -6.27
CA ASP A 261 3.23 -11.98 -5.43
C ASP A 261 2.34 -11.54 -4.26
N LEU A 262 2.90 -11.66 -3.05
CA LEU A 262 2.29 -11.19 -1.81
C LEU A 262 2.94 -9.87 -1.43
N ILE A 263 2.14 -8.80 -1.39
CA ILE A 263 2.59 -7.47 -0.98
C ILE A 263 1.89 -7.16 0.33
N HIS A 264 2.59 -7.41 1.43
CA HIS A 264 2.14 -7.01 2.76
C HIS A 264 2.44 -5.52 2.97
N ILE A 265 1.44 -4.78 3.44
CA ILE A 265 1.57 -3.34 3.68
C ILE A 265 1.80 -3.13 5.17
N PRO A 266 2.97 -2.61 5.59
CA PRO A 266 3.21 -2.35 7.00
C PRO A 266 2.13 -1.41 7.57
N THR A 267 1.52 -1.77 8.71
CA THR A 267 0.47 -0.94 9.34
C THR A 267 0.94 0.51 9.60
N PRO A 268 2.18 0.78 10.06
CA PRO A 268 2.64 2.16 10.22
C PRO A 268 2.67 2.95 8.90
N VAL A 269 3.06 2.30 7.81
CA VAL A 269 3.05 2.89 6.46
C VAL A 269 1.63 3.19 6.01
N LEU A 270 0.70 2.25 6.22
CA LEU A 270 -0.70 2.43 5.88
C LEU A 270 -1.32 3.63 6.62
N ARG A 271 -1.09 3.72 7.94
CA ARG A 271 -1.52 4.84 8.78
C ARG A 271 -0.91 6.17 8.32
N PHE A 272 0.39 6.18 8.03
CA PHE A 272 1.06 7.36 7.50
C PHE A 272 0.47 7.82 6.17
N VAL A 273 0.26 6.93 5.19
CA VAL A 273 -0.32 7.31 3.90
C VAL A 273 -1.75 7.83 4.05
N ALA A 274 -2.56 7.23 4.93
CA ALA A 274 -3.88 7.75 5.25
C ALA A 274 -3.80 9.16 5.86
N TYR A 275 -2.98 9.34 6.90
CA TYR A 275 -2.78 10.63 7.57
C TYR A 275 -2.26 11.71 6.59
N ALA A 276 -1.33 11.36 5.71
CA ALA A 276 -0.80 12.24 4.67
C ALA A 276 -1.90 12.76 3.72
N ASN A 277 -2.79 11.86 3.29
CA ASN A 277 -3.92 12.19 2.43
C ASN A 277 -5.04 12.95 3.15
N TYR A 278 -4.99 13.05 4.48
CA TYR A 278 -5.95 13.81 5.29
C TYR A 278 -5.42 15.21 5.64
N ILE A 279 -4.20 15.29 6.17
CA ILE A 279 -3.62 16.51 6.73
C ILE A 279 -2.97 17.41 5.69
N ASP A 280 -2.22 16.85 4.74
CA ASP A 280 -1.56 17.64 3.70
C ASP A 280 -1.52 16.87 2.36
N PRO A 281 -2.68 16.73 1.67
CA PRO A 281 -2.75 15.97 0.41
C PRO A 281 -1.83 16.54 -0.67
N MET A 282 -1.66 17.87 -0.71
CA MET A 282 -0.80 18.53 -1.68
C MET A 282 0.68 18.32 -1.36
N GLY A 283 1.06 18.34 -0.08
CA GLY A 283 2.41 17.99 0.33
C GLY A 283 2.74 16.54 0.10
N TRP A 284 1.80 15.64 0.36
CA TRP A 284 1.93 14.24 0.00
C TRP A 284 2.14 14.05 -1.51
N LYS A 285 1.35 14.74 -2.34
CA LYS A 285 1.51 14.73 -3.81
C LYS A 285 2.91 15.19 -4.23
N ARG A 286 3.46 16.25 -3.61
CA ARG A 286 4.83 16.72 -3.87
C ARG A 286 5.90 15.69 -3.47
N ILE A 287 5.75 15.07 -2.30
CA ILE A 287 6.65 14.00 -1.83
C ILE A 287 6.64 12.83 -2.82
N VAL A 288 5.46 12.35 -3.21
CA VAL A 288 5.31 11.25 -4.18
C VAL A 288 5.89 11.64 -5.55
N ALA A 289 5.69 12.88 -5.99
CA ALA A 289 6.22 13.37 -7.28
C ALA A 289 7.74 13.24 -7.39
N MET A 290 8.46 13.48 -6.31
CA MET A 290 9.92 13.30 -6.25
C MET A 290 10.38 11.84 -6.33
N GLY A 291 9.46 10.89 -6.13
CA GLY A 291 9.73 9.46 -6.26
C GLY A 291 9.93 8.97 -7.69
N TRP A 292 9.68 9.81 -8.69
CA TRP A 292 9.97 9.51 -10.09
C TRP A 292 11.27 10.18 -10.55
N ARG A 293 11.94 9.57 -11.53
CA ARG A 293 13.20 10.11 -12.11
C ARG A 293 13.02 11.48 -12.77
N VAL A 294 11.83 11.71 -13.32
CA VAL A 294 11.42 12.97 -13.94
C VAL A 294 10.24 13.47 -13.14
N LEU A 295 10.33 14.70 -12.65
CA LEU A 295 9.22 15.36 -11.98
C LEU A 295 8.09 15.54 -13.00
N PRO A 296 6.89 15.01 -12.73
CA PRO A 296 5.75 15.24 -13.61
C PRO A 296 5.25 16.66 -13.43
N ASP A 297 4.75 17.24 -14.52
CA ASP A 297 3.87 18.40 -14.44
C ASP A 297 2.57 18.02 -13.72
N GLU A 298 1.83 19.01 -13.19
CA GLU A 298 0.61 18.74 -12.42
C GLU A 298 -0.43 17.90 -13.19
N ASN A 299 -0.52 18.11 -14.51
CA ASN A 299 -1.43 17.40 -15.41
C ASN A 299 -1.00 15.95 -15.68
N ASP A 300 0.29 15.63 -15.52
CA ASP A 300 0.86 14.32 -15.81
C ASP A 300 0.98 13.42 -14.57
N PHE A 301 0.75 13.96 -13.37
CA PHE A 301 0.88 13.22 -12.12
C PHE A 301 0.09 11.91 -12.13
N ASP A 302 -1.20 11.96 -12.44
CA ASP A 302 -2.08 10.78 -12.43
C ASP A 302 -1.62 9.71 -13.42
N LYS A 303 -1.10 10.14 -14.57
CA LYS A 303 -0.55 9.24 -15.57
C LYS A 303 0.71 8.55 -15.07
N PHE A 304 1.61 9.31 -14.44
CA PHE A 304 2.83 8.76 -13.83
C PHE A 304 2.49 7.79 -12.71
N GLU A 305 1.53 8.13 -11.87
CA GLU A 305 1.08 7.29 -10.77
C GLU A 305 0.46 5.97 -11.25
N ARG A 306 -0.30 5.99 -12.35
CA ARG A 306 -0.86 4.76 -12.93
C ARG A 306 0.19 3.87 -13.56
N GLU A 307 1.16 4.43 -14.26
CA GLU A 307 2.03 3.66 -15.16
C GLU A 307 3.42 3.35 -14.60
N ARG A 308 3.97 4.22 -13.75
CA ARG A 308 5.39 4.20 -13.38
C ARG A 308 5.61 3.73 -11.95
N ARG A 309 6.68 2.97 -11.75
CA ARG A 309 7.17 2.64 -10.41
C ARG A 309 7.57 3.92 -9.69
N ASN A 310 7.13 4.06 -8.45
CA ASN A 310 7.50 5.18 -7.58
C ASN A 310 8.47 4.70 -6.50
N VAL A 311 9.60 5.40 -6.34
CA VAL A 311 10.64 5.06 -5.36
C VAL A 311 10.18 5.33 -3.93
N VAL A 312 9.37 6.36 -3.68
CA VAL A 312 8.81 6.64 -2.34
C VAL A 312 7.95 5.48 -1.88
N TYR A 313 7.03 5.00 -2.73
CA TYR A 313 6.20 3.83 -2.43
C TYR A 313 7.05 2.57 -2.21
N SER A 314 8.05 2.34 -3.07
CA SER A 314 8.96 1.19 -2.91
C SER A 314 9.71 1.23 -1.57
N ARG A 315 10.21 2.40 -1.18
CA ARG A 315 10.94 2.60 0.09
C ARG A 315 10.05 2.35 1.29
N LEU A 316 8.86 2.92 1.30
CA LEU A 316 7.88 2.70 2.37
C LEU A 316 7.58 1.21 2.57
N LEU A 317 7.33 0.47 1.50
CA LEU A 317 7.07 -0.97 1.58
C LEU A 317 8.27 -1.80 2.06
N ASN A 318 9.49 -1.31 1.82
CA ASN A 318 10.74 -1.95 2.25
C ASN A 318 11.22 -1.50 3.65
N ASN A 319 10.44 -0.68 4.37
CA ASN A 319 10.85 -0.03 5.63
C ASN A 319 12.11 0.83 5.47
N GLU A 320 12.33 1.39 4.28
CA GLU A 320 13.42 2.34 4.00
C GLU A 320 12.94 3.78 4.22
N SER A 321 13.83 4.63 4.74
CA SER A 321 13.48 6.02 5.03
C SER A 321 13.21 6.84 3.76
N ILE A 322 12.08 7.55 3.77
CA ILE A 322 11.72 8.57 2.77
C ILE A 322 11.93 10.00 3.29
N LEU A 323 12.63 10.18 4.42
CA LEU A 323 12.80 11.48 5.06
C LEU A 323 13.43 12.53 4.15
N SER A 324 14.35 12.12 3.25
CA SER A 324 14.98 12.99 2.26
C SER A 324 14.01 13.55 1.21
N TYR A 325 12.79 13.04 1.11
CA TYR A 325 11.75 13.52 0.19
C TYR A 325 10.82 14.57 0.83
N PHE A 326 10.94 14.84 2.13
CA PHE A 326 10.13 15.86 2.81
C PHE A 326 10.56 17.30 2.48
N TYR A 327 11.70 17.45 1.82
CA TYR A 327 12.19 18.72 1.29
C TYR A 327 12.93 18.51 -0.03
N ASN A 328 13.13 19.58 -0.78
CA ASN A 328 13.94 19.61 -1.98
C ASN A 328 15.21 20.44 -1.71
N SER A 329 16.38 19.80 -1.64
CA SER A 329 17.66 20.51 -1.42
C SER A 329 18.03 21.47 -2.55
N LYS A 330 17.59 21.22 -3.79
CA LYS A 330 17.93 22.09 -4.93
C LYS A 330 17.15 23.39 -4.89
N GLU A 331 15.88 23.31 -4.51
CA GLU A 331 14.99 24.47 -4.36
C GLU A 331 14.96 25.02 -2.94
N ARG A 332 15.67 24.35 -2.00
CA ARG A 332 15.68 24.63 -0.56
C ARG A 332 14.30 24.94 0.00
N LYS A 333 13.37 24.06 -0.32
CA LYS A 333 11.94 24.20 -0.03
C LYS A 333 11.42 22.93 0.64
N VAL A 334 10.56 23.10 1.63
CA VAL A 334 9.84 21.96 2.22
C VAL A 334 8.70 21.52 1.32
N ASN A 335 8.50 20.20 1.22
CA ASN A 335 7.42 19.64 0.42
C ASN A 335 6.12 19.52 1.21
N THR A 336 6.16 19.58 2.53
CA THR A 336 4.99 19.45 3.39
C THR A 336 5.16 20.28 4.67
N ASN A 337 4.15 20.28 5.53
CA ASN A 337 4.19 20.90 6.84
C ASN A 337 4.89 20.01 7.89
N TRP A 338 5.28 20.63 9.01
CA TRP A 338 5.91 19.93 10.13
C TRP A 338 5.05 18.78 10.69
N ASN A 339 3.71 18.91 10.69
CA ASN A 339 2.83 17.91 11.29
C ASN A 339 2.91 16.58 10.55
N LEU A 340 2.91 16.60 9.21
CA LEU A 340 3.07 15.39 8.42
C LEU A 340 4.45 14.75 8.61
N LEU A 341 5.50 15.56 8.67
CA LEU A 341 6.86 15.09 8.96
C LEU A 341 6.95 14.43 10.34
N ALA A 342 6.41 15.10 11.37
CA ALA A 342 6.43 14.60 12.74
C ALA A 342 5.68 13.27 12.83
N PHE A 343 4.50 13.15 12.21
CA PHE A 343 3.73 11.91 12.19
C PHE A 343 4.50 10.78 11.48
N TYR A 344 5.13 11.05 10.33
CA TYR A 344 5.99 10.06 9.66
C TYR A 344 7.12 9.56 10.58
N CYS A 345 7.79 10.49 11.26
CA CYS A 345 8.88 10.17 12.16
C CYS A 345 8.43 9.33 13.36
N GLN A 346 7.29 9.64 13.97
CA GLN A 346 6.74 8.88 15.09
C GLN A 346 6.25 7.50 14.62
N GLU A 347 5.42 7.49 13.58
CA GLU A 347 4.69 6.30 13.16
C GLU A 347 5.59 5.33 12.41
N VAL A 348 6.30 5.79 11.37
CA VAL A 348 7.06 4.91 10.46
C VAL A 348 8.49 4.68 10.95
N LEU A 349 9.14 5.72 11.49
CA LEU A 349 10.51 5.59 12.01
C LEU A 349 10.56 5.20 13.50
N GLY A 350 9.44 5.20 14.21
CA GLY A 350 9.37 4.81 15.63
C GLY A 350 10.03 5.81 16.57
N LEU A 351 10.05 7.10 16.21
CA LEU A 351 10.75 8.13 16.98
C LEU A 351 9.92 8.66 18.13
N ASP A 352 10.58 8.83 19.28
CA ASP A 352 9.96 9.40 20.48
C ASP A 352 9.61 10.89 20.26
N GLU A 353 8.41 11.27 20.68
CA GLU A 353 7.90 12.63 20.56
C GLU A 353 8.83 13.67 21.20
N LYS A 354 9.39 13.39 22.38
CA LYS A 354 10.28 14.31 23.09
C LYS A 354 11.59 14.51 22.33
N ILE A 355 12.02 13.52 21.56
CA ILE A 355 13.20 13.62 20.71
C ILE A 355 12.91 14.53 19.51
N LEU A 356 11.74 14.39 18.89
CA LEU A 356 11.33 15.26 17.78
C LEU A 356 11.15 16.71 18.22
N GLU A 357 10.52 16.95 19.37
CA GLU A 357 10.41 18.28 19.95
C GLU A 357 11.78 18.90 20.24
N PHE A 358 12.70 18.10 20.79
CA PHE A 358 14.05 18.54 21.07
C PHE A 358 14.83 18.89 19.79
N VAL A 359 14.77 18.05 18.74
CA VAL A 359 15.42 18.36 17.45
C VAL A 359 14.79 19.59 16.80
N LYS A 360 13.48 19.79 16.95
CA LYS A 360 12.79 21.01 16.48
C LYS A 360 13.31 22.26 17.18
N ASP A 361 13.43 22.24 18.51
CA ASP A 361 13.94 23.35 19.31
C ASP A 361 15.40 23.67 18.95
N VAL A 362 16.24 22.65 18.75
CA VAL A 362 17.61 22.83 18.25
C VAL A 362 17.62 23.46 16.85
N GLY A 363 16.74 23.01 15.96
CA GLY A 363 16.55 23.60 14.63
C GLY A 363 16.15 25.07 14.71
N ASP A 364 15.27 25.44 15.63
CA ASP A 364 14.86 26.83 15.86
C ASP A 364 16.02 27.70 16.38
N ARG A 365 16.85 27.19 17.30
CA ARG A 365 18.07 27.89 17.77
C ARG A 365 19.09 28.06 16.65
N ILE A 366 19.23 27.08 15.75
CA ILE A 366 20.09 27.20 14.55
C ILE A 366 19.55 28.31 13.64
N VAL A 367 18.24 28.29 13.34
CA VAL A 367 17.57 29.30 12.52
C VAL A 367 17.72 30.70 13.12
N GLU A 368 17.56 30.86 14.43
CA GLU A 368 17.81 32.12 15.14
C GLU A 368 19.24 32.62 14.89
N THR A 369 20.21 31.72 14.96
CA THR A 369 21.64 32.06 14.85
C THR A 369 22.02 32.42 13.41
N ILE A 370 21.79 31.51 12.45
CA ILE A 370 22.17 31.75 11.04
C ILE A 370 21.28 32.80 10.40
N GLY A 371 20.07 33.00 10.90
CA GLY A 371 19.14 34.04 10.46
C GLY A 371 19.63 35.46 10.74
N MET A 372 20.60 35.68 11.63
CA MET A 372 21.20 37.01 11.83
C MET A 372 22.30 37.34 10.82
N LEU A 373 22.73 36.36 10.00
CA LEU A 373 23.82 36.55 9.06
C LEU A 373 23.36 37.23 7.77
N PRO A 374 24.28 37.91 7.05
CA PRO A 374 24.09 38.26 5.65
C PRO A 374 23.86 37.02 4.78
N ASP A 375 23.14 37.17 3.67
CA ASP A 375 22.65 36.05 2.86
C ASP A 375 23.76 35.10 2.35
N HIS A 376 24.94 35.62 1.97
CA HIS A 376 26.06 34.77 1.54
C HIS A 376 26.60 33.85 2.66
N LYS A 377 26.75 34.36 3.89
CA LYS A 377 27.22 33.54 5.01
C LYS A 377 26.16 32.55 5.49
N LEU A 378 24.89 32.97 5.44
CA LEU A 378 23.76 32.08 5.70
C LEU A 378 23.76 30.91 4.71
N ASP A 379 23.97 31.19 3.42
CA ASP A 379 24.07 30.17 2.38
C ASP A 379 25.22 29.19 2.64
N ASP A 380 26.41 29.69 2.95
CA ASP A 380 27.59 28.88 3.25
C ASP A 380 27.35 27.90 4.41
N GLU A 381 26.75 28.38 5.51
CA GLU A 381 26.48 27.52 6.66
C GLU A 381 25.45 26.43 6.33
N VAL A 382 24.40 26.76 5.56
CA VAL A 382 23.40 25.77 5.12
C VAL A 382 24.02 24.76 4.16
N ARG A 383 24.84 25.19 3.19
CA ARG A 383 25.59 24.29 2.29
C ARG A 383 26.51 23.36 3.06
N SER A 384 27.11 23.84 4.15
CA SER A 384 27.98 23.02 4.99
C SER A 384 27.23 21.85 5.65
N LEU A 385 25.97 22.06 6.05
CA LEU A 385 25.10 21.02 6.58
C LEU A 385 24.60 20.09 5.46
N GLU A 386 24.19 20.63 4.31
CA GLU A 386 23.76 19.85 3.15
C GLU A 386 24.81 18.81 2.74
N ARG A 387 26.07 19.25 2.60
CA ARG A 387 27.24 18.47 2.16
C ARG A 387 27.85 17.59 3.26
N ALA A 388 27.29 17.58 4.47
CA ALA A 388 27.77 16.71 5.54
C ALA A 388 27.43 15.24 5.22
N GLU A 389 28.45 14.46 4.84
CA GLU A 389 28.36 13.03 4.52
C GLU A 389 28.93 12.13 5.62
N LYS A 390 29.76 12.69 6.49
CA LYS A 390 30.43 12.00 7.60
C LYS A 390 30.08 12.63 8.94
N LEU A 391 30.06 11.82 10.00
CA LEU A 391 29.70 12.26 11.35
C LEU A 391 30.52 13.48 11.81
N TYR A 392 31.85 13.47 11.64
CA TYR A 392 32.67 14.61 12.06
C TYR A 392 32.33 15.92 11.34
N GLN A 393 31.81 15.87 10.10
CA GLN A 393 31.38 17.08 9.37
C GLN A 393 30.10 17.66 9.98
N PHE A 394 29.20 16.76 10.39
CA PHE A 394 27.97 17.10 11.10
C PHE A 394 28.28 17.64 12.51
N GLU A 395 29.18 17.03 13.26
CA GLU A 395 29.62 17.53 14.57
C GLU A 395 30.30 18.90 14.45
N ALA A 396 31.18 19.07 13.45
CA ALA A 396 31.86 20.33 13.19
C ALA A 396 30.89 21.47 12.84
N PHE A 397 29.73 21.16 12.25
CA PHE A 397 28.68 22.15 12.00
C PHE A 397 28.16 22.75 13.31
N PHE A 398 27.80 21.94 14.30
CA PHE A 398 27.35 22.47 15.60
C PHE A 398 28.41 23.32 16.30
N ILE A 399 29.68 22.91 16.24
CA ILE A 399 30.79 23.69 16.81
C ILE A 399 30.91 25.06 16.13
N ARG A 400 30.74 25.13 14.79
CA ARG A 400 30.76 26.40 14.07
C ARG A 400 29.58 27.28 14.46
N ILE A 401 28.37 26.73 14.50
CA ILE A 401 27.17 27.49 14.88
C ILE A 401 27.27 28.00 16.32
N GLU A 402 27.79 27.21 17.26
CA GLU A 402 28.01 27.66 18.65
C GLU A 402 29.00 28.83 18.73
N LYS A 403 30.14 28.76 18.02
CA LYS A 403 31.09 29.88 17.95
C LYS A 403 30.45 31.13 17.34
N LEU A 404 29.65 30.96 16.30
CA LEU A 404 28.95 32.05 15.66
C LEU A 404 27.96 32.71 16.62
N ARG A 405 27.22 31.90 17.37
CA ARG A 405 26.25 32.33 18.36
C ARG A 405 26.90 33.15 19.49
N GLN A 406 28.07 32.73 19.96
CA GLN A 406 28.88 33.49 20.92
C GLN A 406 29.37 34.82 20.34
N ASN A 407 29.83 34.83 19.08
CA ASN A 407 30.27 36.05 18.41
C ASN A 407 29.13 37.06 18.18
N LEU A 408 27.91 36.57 18.00
CA LEU A 408 26.70 37.39 17.85
C LEU A 408 26.14 37.86 19.21
N GLY A 409 26.72 37.41 20.33
CA GLY A 409 26.29 37.79 21.67
C GLY A 409 24.93 37.21 22.08
N ILE A 410 24.56 36.04 21.56
CA ILE A 410 23.31 35.39 21.95
C ILE A 410 23.53 34.58 23.24
N ASP A 411 22.91 35.03 24.33
CA ASP A 411 23.22 34.56 25.70
C ASP A 411 23.01 33.06 25.96
N LYS A 412 21.96 32.47 25.40
CA LYS A 412 21.67 31.03 25.60
C LYS A 412 22.69 30.20 24.78
N PRO A 413 23.17 29.02 25.20
CA PRO A 413 23.99 28.16 24.32
C PRO A 413 23.15 27.55 23.19
N LEU A 414 23.78 27.12 22.10
CA LEU A 414 23.11 26.30 21.09
C LEU A 414 22.59 25.01 21.73
N MET A 415 23.46 24.34 22.49
CA MET A 415 23.15 23.14 23.24
C MET A 415 24.16 22.85 24.35
N THR A 416 23.71 22.16 25.38
CA THR A 416 24.56 21.57 26.42
C THR A 416 25.25 20.30 25.92
N PHE A 417 26.24 19.81 26.67
CA PHE A 417 26.90 18.53 26.36
C PHE A 417 25.91 17.36 26.34
N ASP A 418 25.01 17.31 27.33
CA ASP A 418 23.99 16.25 27.42
C ASP A 418 22.99 16.33 26.26
N GLU A 419 22.62 17.54 25.85
CA GLU A 419 21.79 17.78 24.66
C GLU A 419 22.52 17.30 23.38
N PHE A 420 23.81 17.60 23.22
CA PHE A 420 24.60 17.15 22.07
C PHE A 420 24.76 15.62 22.03
N ALA A 421 25.11 15.00 23.15
CA ALA A 421 25.20 13.55 23.27
C ALA A 421 23.86 12.89 22.96
N ARG A 422 22.75 13.49 23.43
CA ARG A 422 21.40 13.05 23.12
C ARG A 422 21.12 13.15 21.62
N ILE A 423 21.52 14.21 20.90
CA ILE A 423 21.34 14.28 19.44
C ILE A 423 22.04 13.13 18.72
N LEU A 424 23.28 12.84 19.11
CA LEU A 424 24.08 11.80 18.46
C LEU A 424 23.54 10.38 18.74
N MET A 425 23.01 10.15 19.94
CA MET A 425 22.49 8.86 20.40
C MET A 425 20.97 8.72 20.34
N ALA A 426 20.23 9.76 19.93
CA ALA A 426 18.77 9.79 20.07
C ALA A 426 18.03 8.76 19.21
N TYR A 427 18.69 8.14 18.23
CA TYR A 427 18.01 7.39 17.19
C TYR A 427 18.65 6.00 17.01
N GLY A 428 18.00 4.98 17.56
CA GLY A 428 18.36 3.57 17.38
C GLY A 428 19.68 3.14 18.03
N GLU A 429 19.96 1.83 17.98
CA GLU A 429 21.25 1.26 18.43
C GLU A 429 22.39 1.57 17.43
N ASP A 430 22.05 1.93 16.18
CA ASP A 430 23.00 2.24 15.11
C ASP A 430 23.18 3.77 14.96
N VAL A 431 24.32 4.25 15.47
CA VAL A 431 24.78 5.65 15.42
C VAL A 431 24.79 6.20 13.98
N SER A 432 24.97 5.38 12.95
CA SER A 432 25.06 5.84 11.55
C SER A 432 23.71 6.23 10.92
N ILE A 433 22.63 5.62 11.39
CA ILE A 433 21.24 5.92 10.99
C ILE A 433 20.74 7.15 11.77
N SER A 434 21.29 7.37 12.97
CA SER A 434 20.89 8.42 13.90
C SER A 434 21.10 9.84 13.38
N TRP A 435 22.35 10.20 13.09
CA TRP A 435 22.70 11.58 12.77
C TRP A 435 22.19 12.04 11.39
N LYS A 436 22.05 11.12 10.42
CA LYS A 436 21.47 11.44 9.10
C LYS A 436 19.99 11.80 9.21
N THR A 437 19.28 11.12 10.10
CA THR A 437 17.88 11.43 10.40
C THR A 437 17.76 12.83 11.00
N VAL A 438 18.57 13.13 12.02
CA VAL A 438 18.65 14.48 12.60
C VAL A 438 19.01 15.52 11.55
N LYS A 439 20.03 15.26 10.72
CA LYS A 439 20.44 16.17 9.64
C LYS A 439 19.25 16.55 8.74
N ASN A 440 18.48 15.57 8.31
CA ASN A 440 17.32 15.82 7.44
C ASN A 440 16.21 16.60 8.17
N LEU A 441 15.99 16.35 9.46
CA LEU A 441 15.04 17.13 10.28
C LEU A 441 15.47 18.59 10.44
N LEU A 442 16.77 18.82 10.68
CA LEU A 442 17.33 20.17 10.78
C LEU A 442 17.25 20.90 9.43
N LEU A 443 17.61 20.24 8.33
CA LEU A 443 17.48 20.81 6.98
C LEU A 443 16.03 21.16 6.65
N PHE A 444 15.08 20.27 6.98
CA PHE A 444 13.66 20.58 6.84
C PHE A 444 13.29 21.85 7.61
N ARG A 445 13.67 21.95 8.89
CA ARG A 445 13.33 23.12 9.73
C ARG A 445 13.97 24.42 9.23
N ILE A 446 15.23 24.36 8.79
CA ILE A 446 15.94 25.50 8.20
C ILE A 446 15.24 25.98 6.93
N TYR A 447 14.92 25.07 6.01
CA TYR A 447 14.20 25.42 4.79
C TYR A 447 12.79 25.93 5.08
N GLU A 448 12.08 25.36 6.05
CA GLU A 448 10.74 25.81 6.46
C GLU A 448 10.74 27.28 6.91
N LYS A 449 11.80 27.71 7.62
CA LYS A 449 11.87 29.05 8.22
C LYS A 449 12.60 30.09 7.38
N LEU A 450 13.55 29.68 6.54
CA LEU A 450 14.46 30.57 5.84
C LEU A 450 14.36 30.49 4.30
N HIS A 451 13.34 29.81 3.76
CA HIS A 451 13.14 29.64 2.31
C HIS A 451 13.30 30.94 1.51
N ASP A 452 12.56 31.99 1.87
CA ASP A 452 12.53 33.25 1.10
C ASP A 452 13.91 33.94 1.01
N ARG A 453 14.76 33.73 2.02
CA ARG A 453 16.13 34.27 2.05
C ARG A 453 17.11 33.40 1.28
N LEU A 454 16.98 32.08 1.43
CA LEU A 454 17.80 31.09 0.72
C LEU A 454 17.54 31.07 -0.80
N MET A 455 16.33 31.49 -1.23
CA MET A 455 15.99 31.63 -2.64
C MET A 455 16.64 32.87 -3.27
N LYS A 456 16.63 34.01 -2.57
CA LYS A 456 17.26 35.25 -3.05
C LYS A 456 18.76 35.09 -3.26
N SER A 457 19.45 34.40 -2.35
CA SER A 457 20.87 34.09 -2.53
C SER A 457 21.12 33.17 -3.73
N ALA A 458 20.26 32.18 -3.96
CA ALA A 458 20.38 31.27 -5.11
C ALA A 458 20.08 31.95 -6.46
N GLU A 459 19.22 32.97 -6.50
CA GLU A 459 18.98 33.78 -7.71
C GLU A 459 20.15 34.73 -7.99
N LEU A 460 20.74 35.32 -6.95
CA LEU A 460 21.94 36.17 -7.07
C LEU A 460 23.15 35.37 -7.59
N ASP A 461 23.40 34.17 -7.05
CA ASP A 461 24.47 33.28 -7.53
C ASP A 461 24.29 32.91 -9.01
N LYS A 462 23.05 32.67 -9.46
CA LYS A 462 22.76 32.39 -10.88
C LYS A 462 23.03 33.62 -11.76
N ILE A 463 22.67 34.82 -11.31
CA ILE A 463 22.91 36.06 -12.06
C ILE A 463 24.42 36.34 -12.17
N GLU A 464 25.21 36.05 -11.13
CA GLU A 464 26.66 36.16 -11.18
C GLU A 464 27.31 35.10 -12.09
N GLU A 465 26.81 33.85 -12.12
CA GLU A 465 27.26 32.83 -13.08
C GLU A 465 26.95 33.21 -14.53
N PHE A 466 25.77 33.78 -14.82
CA PHE A 466 25.42 34.26 -16.17
C PHE A 466 26.13 35.57 -16.56
N GLY A 467 26.50 36.41 -15.59
CA GLY A 467 27.27 37.64 -15.82
C GLY A 467 28.78 37.42 -16.05
N ALA A 468 29.31 36.28 -15.60
CA ALA A 468 30.70 35.91 -15.85
C ALA A 468 30.93 35.45 -17.31
N ASP A 469 29.95 34.79 -17.94
CA ASP A 469 30.04 34.30 -19.32
C ASP A 469 29.97 35.43 -20.39
N GLU A 470 29.40 36.59 -20.09
CA GLU A 470 29.41 37.75 -21.01
C GLU A 470 30.72 38.57 -20.93
N SER A 471 31.57 38.34 -19.93
CA SER A 471 32.82 39.09 -19.73
C SER A 471 34.04 38.45 -20.42
N GLU A 472 33.95 37.21 -20.89
CA GLU A 472 35.05 36.53 -21.60
C GLU A 472 35.05 36.70 -23.13
N TYR A 473 34.02 37.34 -23.72
CA TYR A 473 33.93 37.55 -25.18
C TYR A 473 34.23 38.98 -25.69
N SER A 474 34.72 39.89 -24.85
CA SER A 474 35.08 41.26 -25.28
C SER A 474 36.58 41.58 -25.32
N ILE A 475 37.48 40.58 -25.17
CA ILE A 475 38.95 40.80 -25.20
C ILE A 475 39.61 40.14 -26.44
N TYR A 476 38.98 40.12 -27.61
CA TYR A 476 39.71 39.96 -28.88
C TYR A 476 39.00 40.71 -30.01
N GLY A 477 38.94 42.04 -29.86
CA GLY A 477 38.49 42.97 -30.89
C GLY A 477 39.54 44.03 -31.19
N GLY A 478 40.42 43.75 -32.16
CA GLY A 478 41.01 44.77 -33.04
C GLY A 478 42.47 45.17 -32.81
N GLY A 479 43.28 45.05 -33.88
CA GLY A 479 44.34 46.03 -34.15
C GLY A 479 45.61 45.56 -34.86
N ASN A 480 45.57 45.60 -36.20
CA ASN A 480 46.63 45.97 -37.17
C ASN A 480 47.95 45.17 -37.25
N GLU A 481 48.16 44.49 -38.39
CA GLU A 481 48.91 45.00 -39.56
C GLU A 481 48.39 44.35 -40.85
#